data_AF-A0A3B0UJJ6-F1
#
_entry.id   AF-A0A3B0UJJ6-F1
#
_cell.length_a   1.000
_cell.length_b   1.000
_cell.length_c   1.000
_cell.angle_alpha   90.00
_cell.angle_beta   90.00
_cell.angle_gamma   90.00
#
_symmetry.space_group_name_H-M   'P 1'
#
loop_
_entity.id
_entity.type
_entity.pdbx_description
1 polymer ?
#
loop_
_entity_poly.entity_id
_entity_poly.type
_entity_poly.pdbx_seq_one_letter_code
_entity_poly.pdbx_strand_id
1 'polypeptide(L)'
;MILKDTNELKELLISEFQRNLLQASLDNINNSSNKLRFNNFAYSMRELSRHLLHSLSSDQDVLDCSWYENETSKPNGISRGQRIKYAIQGGLEDSFVDSELVEITTINAIKKKLKGSIDLLSKYTHVNPNTFDIPDMEMIRLSEEVMKHLIEFAKTIIESRQMIISEIEEKINDEFIQHSINETIDEVDILATHHNTEEISVDHTGISKILSDRILIDVEGFVRVRLQWGSNSDLKNDNGAEMYDSFPYNGTVEVKLNGSFEYAEVSIANFDVNTDSWYE
;
A
#
# COMPACT_ATOMS: atom_id res chain seq x y z
N MET A 1 7.05 32.90 8.00
CA MET A 1 5.95 32.69 7.04
C MET A 1 5.42 31.29 7.21
N ILE A 2 4.10 31.14 7.24
CA ILE A 2 3.43 29.83 7.22
C ILE A 2 2.79 29.71 5.84
N LEU A 3 3.24 28.74 5.04
CA LEU A 3 2.60 28.43 3.77
C LEU A 3 1.30 27.68 4.04
N LYS A 4 0.26 27.96 3.24
CA LYS A 4 -0.97 27.18 3.25
C LYS A 4 -0.68 25.70 2.97
N ASP A 5 -1.56 24.83 3.45
CA ASP A 5 -1.56 23.39 3.17
C ASP A 5 -0.33 22.62 3.68
N THR A 6 0.49 23.23 4.53
CA THR A 6 1.65 22.57 5.16
C THR A 6 1.25 21.34 5.97
N ASN A 7 0.13 21.40 6.71
CA ASN A 7 -0.34 20.27 7.52
C ASN A 7 -0.86 19.13 6.64
N GLU A 8 -1.59 19.46 5.59
CA GLU A 8 -2.06 18.49 4.61
C GLU A 8 -0.89 17.75 3.95
N LEU A 9 0.15 18.47 3.50
CA LEU A 9 1.33 17.80 2.96
C LEU A 9 2.00 16.90 4.00
N LYS A 10 2.10 17.33 5.27
CA LYS A 10 2.68 16.52 6.35
C LYS A 10 1.94 15.21 6.59
N GLU A 11 0.62 15.16 6.39
CA GLU A 11 -0.17 13.94 6.52
C GLU A 11 0.15 12.93 5.41
N LEU A 12 0.56 13.42 4.23
CA LEU A 12 0.93 12.59 3.08
C LEU A 12 2.37 12.04 3.15
N LEU A 13 3.20 12.50 4.09
CA LEU A 13 4.60 12.07 4.21
C LEU A 13 4.72 10.79 5.04
N ILE A 14 5.42 9.81 4.48
CA ILE A 14 5.53 8.45 5.02
C ILE A 14 6.69 8.34 6.01
N SER A 15 7.84 8.98 5.70
CA SER A 15 9.06 8.83 6.50
C SER A 15 9.46 10.08 7.29
N GLU A 16 10.21 9.86 8.37
CA GLU A 16 10.80 10.96 9.16
C GLU A 16 11.70 11.84 8.29
N PHE A 17 12.50 11.24 7.39
CA PHE A 17 13.35 11.99 6.46
C PHE A 17 12.53 12.96 5.59
N GLN A 18 11.39 12.52 5.04
CA GLN A 18 10.53 13.39 4.24
C GLN A 18 10.00 14.57 5.06
N ARG A 19 9.57 14.33 6.31
CA ARG A 19 9.09 15.36 7.23
C ARG A 19 10.20 16.37 7.57
N ASN A 20 11.41 15.88 7.82
CA ASN A 20 12.58 16.71 8.08
C ASN A 20 12.99 17.53 6.85
N LEU A 21 12.93 16.95 5.64
CA LEU A 21 13.18 17.67 4.38
C LEU A 21 12.16 18.79 4.16
N LEU A 22 10.87 18.54 4.38
CA LEU A 22 9.84 19.57 4.31
C LEU A 22 10.12 20.69 5.32
N GLN A 23 10.42 20.36 6.57
CA GLN A 23 10.71 21.36 7.60
C GLN A 23 11.93 22.22 7.24
N ALA A 24 13.04 21.60 6.82
CA ALA A 24 14.23 22.33 6.37
C ALA A 24 13.96 23.23 5.15
N SER A 25 13.07 22.79 4.24
CA SER A 25 12.64 23.60 3.09
C SER A 25 11.83 24.83 3.53
N LEU A 26 10.94 24.67 4.50
CA LEU A 26 10.17 25.76 5.10
C LEU A 26 11.07 26.75 5.86
N ASP A 27 12.10 26.25 6.55
CA ASP A 27 13.07 27.12 7.21
C ASP A 27 13.90 27.90 6.16
N ASN A 28 14.25 27.24 5.05
CA ASN A 28 15.00 27.88 3.96
C ASN A 28 14.22 29.04 3.33
N ILE A 29 12.94 28.84 3.02
CA ILE A 29 12.11 29.88 2.39
C ILE A 29 11.87 31.07 3.32
N ASN A 30 11.94 30.85 4.64
CA ASN A 30 11.83 31.88 5.65
C ASN A 30 13.11 32.71 5.86
N ASN A 31 14.25 32.28 5.30
CA ASN A 31 15.50 33.01 5.40
C ASN A 31 15.54 34.18 4.40
N SER A 32 15.07 35.36 4.81
CA SER A 32 15.01 36.57 3.98
C SER A 32 16.37 37.09 3.50
N SER A 33 17.48 36.68 4.13
CA SER A 33 18.83 37.04 3.67
C SER A 33 19.29 36.21 2.46
N ASN A 34 18.63 35.07 2.20
CA ASN A 34 18.99 34.15 1.13
C ASN A 34 18.22 34.46 -0.16
N LYS A 35 18.92 34.98 -1.17
CA LYS A 35 18.36 35.29 -2.50
C LYS A 35 17.90 34.05 -3.29
N LEU A 36 18.39 32.86 -2.92
CA LEU A 36 18.04 31.58 -3.53
C LEU A 36 16.91 30.85 -2.79
N ARG A 37 16.33 31.44 -1.75
CA ARG A 37 15.36 30.78 -0.87
C ARG A 37 14.18 30.15 -1.61
N PHE A 38 13.69 30.78 -2.69
CA PHE A 38 12.64 30.20 -3.53
C PHE A 38 13.15 29.01 -4.38
N ASN A 39 14.28 29.18 -5.07
CA ASN A 39 14.84 28.10 -5.92
C ASN A 39 15.18 26.85 -5.10
N ASN A 40 15.77 27.04 -3.92
CA ASN A 40 16.09 25.96 -2.99
C ASN A 40 14.82 25.28 -2.46
N PHE A 41 13.78 26.06 -2.15
CA PHE A 41 12.48 25.51 -1.77
C PHE A 41 11.88 24.66 -2.90
N ALA A 42 11.80 25.19 -4.12
CA ALA A 42 11.29 24.46 -5.28
C ALA A 42 12.09 23.19 -5.58
N TYR A 43 13.43 23.26 -5.50
CA TYR A 43 14.31 22.11 -5.63
C TYR A 43 13.99 21.05 -4.59
N SER A 44 13.83 21.45 -3.32
CA SER A 44 13.54 20.53 -2.23
C SER A 44 12.16 19.88 -2.37
N MET A 45 11.15 20.59 -2.87
CA MET A 45 9.82 20.02 -3.15
C MET A 45 9.86 19.01 -4.30
N ARG A 46 10.66 19.25 -5.33
CA ARG A 46 10.92 18.27 -6.39
C ARG A 46 11.64 17.02 -5.85
N GLU A 47 12.60 17.19 -4.96
CA GLU A 47 13.25 16.03 -4.32
C GLU A 47 12.28 15.29 -3.39
N LEU A 48 11.40 16.01 -2.70
CA LEU A 48 10.36 15.41 -1.87
C LEU A 48 9.41 14.52 -2.69
N SER A 49 9.01 14.93 -3.90
CA SER A 49 8.22 14.06 -4.80
C SER A 49 8.96 12.79 -5.21
N ARG A 50 10.27 12.87 -5.42
CA ARG A 50 11.11 11.71 -5.71
C ARG A 50 11.16 10.75 -4.51
N HIS A 51 11.33 11.28 -3.30
CA HIS A 51 11.35 10.47 -2.08
C HIS A 51 9.99 9.85 -1.77
N LEU A 52 8.89 10.54 -2.03
CA LEU A 52 7.54 9.98 -1.93
C LEU A 52 7.36 8.78 -2.87
N LEU A 53 7.71 8.95 -4.15
CA LEU A 53 7.65 7.84 -5.11
C LEU A 53 8.52 6.66 -4.68
N HIS A 54 9.73 6.91 -4.20
CA HIS A 54 10.62 5.83 -3.75
C HIS A 54 10.05 5.08 -2.54
N SER A 55 9.36 5.76 -1.62
CA SER A 55 8.68 5.09 -0.51
C SER A 55 7.50 4.22 -0.94
N LEU A 56 6.87 4.53 -2.08
CA LEU A 56 5.74 3.79 -2.64
C LEU A 56 6.16 2.72 -3.67
N SER A 57 7.39 2.81 -4.17
CA SER A 57 7.93 1.95 -5.22
C SER A 57 9.43 1.77 -5.00
N SER A 58 9.77 0.88 -4.06
CA SER A 58 11.17 0.59 -3.74
C SER A 58 11.86 -0.02 -4.96
N ASP A 59 13.18 0.11 -5.03
CA ASP A 59 13.93 -0.40 -6.19
C ASP A 59 13.76 -1.90 -6.33
N GLN A 60 13.80 -2.63 -5.21
CA GLN A 60 13.65 -4.07 -5.19
C GLN A 60 12.28 -4.49 -5.74
N ASP A 61 11.21 -3.89 -5.24
CA ASP A 61 9.86 -4.27 -5.65
C ASP A 61 9.62 -4.06 -7.15
N VAL A 62 10.13 -2.95 -7.70
CA VAL A 62 9.98 -2.66 -9.13
C VAL A 62 10.81 -3.62 -9.98
N LEU A 63 12.02 -3.98 -9.53
CA LEU A 63 12.90 -4.90 -10.26
C LEU A 63 12.35 -6.34 -10.28
N ASP A 64 11.58 -6.71 -9.27
CA ASP A 64 10.99 -8.05 -9.15
C ASP A 64 9.70 -8.21 -9.98
N CYS A 65 9.16 -7.14 -10.54
CA CYS A 65 7.97 -7.20 -11.39
C CYS A 65 8.24 -7.91 -12.72
N SER A 66 7.32 -8.77 -13.16
CA SER A 66 7.38 -9.43 -14.47
C SER A 66 7.36 -8.45 -15.65
N TRP A 67 6.68 -7.30 -15.50
CA TRP A 67 6.63 -6.26 -16.52
C TRP A 67 7.85 -5.34 -16.54
N TYR A 68 8.80 -5.48 -15.61
CA TYR A 68 9.96 -4.60 -15.57
C TYR A 68 10.90 -4.91 -16.74
N GLU A 69 11.27 -3.85 -17.46
CA GLU A 69 12.32 -3.87 -18.46
C GLU A 69 13.29 -2.72 -18.19
N ASN A 70 14.59 -2.94 -18.33
CA ASN A 70 15.54 -1.84 -18.16
C ASN A 70 15.53 -0.89 -19.38
N GLU A 71 14.74 0.18 -19.29
CA GLU A 71 14.61 1.23 -20.31
C GLU A 71 15.78 2.25 -20.29
N THR A 72 16.80 2.03 -19.45
CA THR A 72 17.85 3.01 -19.19
C THR A 72 19.23 2.51 -19.61
N SER A 73 20.19 3.42 -19.72
CA SER A 73 21.59 3.06 -19.97
C SER A 73 22.33 2.53 -18.73
N LYS A 74 21.70 2.58 -17.54
CA LYS A 74 22.30 2.12 -16.29
C LYS A 74 21.84 0.69 -15.99
N PRO A 75 22.71 -0.21 -15.51
CA PRO A 75 22.27 -1.50 -14.99
C PRO A 75 21.21 -1.31 -13.91
N ASN A 76 20.11 -2.08 -14.01
CA ASN A 76 18.96 -2.03 -13.09
C ASN A 76 18.37 -0.62 -12.93
N GLY A 77 18.42 0.20 -13.98
CA GLY A 77 17.85 1.53 -13.92
C GLY A 77 16.34 1.47 -13.99
N ILE A 78 15.70 2.14 -13.05
CA ILE A 78 14.23 2.24 -12.97
C ILE A 78 13.82 3.63 -13.45
N SER A 79 12.99 3.67 -14.49
CA SER A 79 12.45 4.92 -15.02
C SER A 79 11.41 5.52 -14.07
N ARG A 80 11.22 6.84 -14.13
CA ARG A 80 10.16 7.50 -13.35
C ARG A 80 8.78 6.95 -13.70
N GLY A 81 8.58 6.54 -14.96
CA GLY A 81 7.34 5.93 -15.41
C GLY A 81 7.07 4.60 -14.73
N GLN A 82 8.10 3.77 -14.56
CA GLN A 82 8.01 2.48 -13.88
C GLN A 82 7.71 2.63 -12.39
N ARG A 83 8.30 3.63 -11.72
CA ARG A 83 7.95 3.95 -10.33
C ARG A 83 6.49 4.37 -10.18
N ILE A 84 6.01 5.23 -11.07
CA ILE A 84 4.60 5.64 -11.08
C ILE A 84 3.70 4.44 -11.38
N LYS A 85 4.07 3.56 -12.31
CA LYS A 85 3.33 2.32 -12.60
C LYS A 85 3.19 1.48 -11.34
N TYR A 86 4.30 1.15 -10.69
CA TYR A 86 4.27 0.36 -9.46
C TYR A 86 3.48 1.04 -8.33
N ALA A 87 3.66 2.34 -8.11
CA ALA A 87 2.96 3.06 -7.06
C ALA A 87 1.43 3.05 -7.24
N ILE A 88 0.93 2.89 -8.48
CA ILE A 88 -0.51 2.78 -8.78
C ILE A 88 -0.95 1.31 -8.74
N GLN A 89 -0.35 0.43 -9.53
CA GLN A 89 -0.88 -0.93 -9.76
C GLN A 89 -0.03 -2.06 -9.16
N GLY A 90 1.11 -1.75 -8.54
CA GLY A 90 2.02 -2.76 -7.97
C GLY A 90 2.64 -3.62 -9.07
N GLY A 91 2.78 -4.91 -8.81
CA GLY A 91 3.27 -5.91 -9.76
C GLY A 91 2.31 -6.28 -10.88
N LEU A 92 1.06 -5.80 -10.84
CA LEU A 92 0.04 -6.21 -11.80
C LEU A 92 0.42 -5.85 -13.24
N GLU A 93 0.24 -6.80 -14.15
CA GLU A 93 0.43 -6.60 -15.59
C GLU A 93 -0.62 -5.67 -16.17
N ASP A 94 -0.25 -4.89 -17.19
CA ASP A 94 -1.19 -3.95 -17.82
C ASP A 94 -2.38 -4.69 -18.47
N SER A 95 -2.16 -5.91 -18.97
CA SER A 95 -3.23 -6.75 -19.52
C SER A 95 -4.22 -7.24 -18.44
N PHE A 96 -3.72 -7.59 -17.25
CA PHE A 96 -4.57 -8.00 -16.12
C PHE A 96 -5.41 -6.83 -15.65
N VAL A 97 -4.79 -5.66 -15.49
CA VAL A 97 -5.51 -4.44 -15.09
C VAL A 97 -6.62 -4.12 -16.10
N ASP A 98 -6.32 -4.20 -17.41
CA ASP A 98 -7.28 -3.90 -18.47
C ASP A 98 -8.46 -4.88 -18.54
N SER A 99 -8.19 -6.17 -18.33
CA SER A 99 -9.22 -7.21 -18.46
C SER A 99 -10.06 -7.40 -17.21
N GLU A 100 -9.48 -7.26 -16.02
CA GLU A 100 -10.12 -7.62 -14.75
C GLU A 100 -10.55 -6.43 -13.89
N LEU A 101 -9.88 -5.28 -14.00
CA LEU A 101 -10.03 -4.17 -13.04
C LEU A 101 -10.57 -2.89 -13.70
N VAL A 102 -9.71 -2.19 -14.45
CA VAL A 102 -10.01 -0.86 -15.01
C VAL A 102 -9.35 -0.74 -16.38
N GLU A 103 -10.05 -0.11 -17.33
CA GLU A 103 -9.48 0.20 -18.64
C GLU A 103 -8.08 0.83 -18.51
N ILE A 104 -7.08 0.22 -19.15
CA ILE A 104 -5.68 0.63 -19.02
C ILE A 104 -5.46 2.05 -19.55
N THR A 105 -6.32 2.52 -20.44
CA THR A 105 -6.33 3.90 -20.96
C THR A 105 -6.50 4.93 -19.84
N THR A 106 -7.31 4.63 -18.84
CA THR A 106 -7.52 5.46 -17.63
C THR A 106 -6.24 5.57 -16.83
N ILE A 107 -5.60 4.43 -16.56
CA ILE A 107 -4.33 4.36 -15.81
C ILE A 107 -3.21 5.07 -16.59
N ASN A 108 -3.17 4.92 -17.91
CA ASN A 108 -2.21 5.60 -18.77
C ASN A 108 -2.39 7.13 -18.77
N ALA A 109 -3.63 7.62 -18.73
CA ALA A 109 -3.92 9.05 -18.60
C ALA A 109 -3.43 9.60 -17.25
N ILE A 110 -3.65 8.87 -16.16
CA ILE A 110 -3.16 9.21 -14.82
C ILE A 110 -1.63 9.22 -14.78
N LYS A 111 -0.98 8.16 -15.29
CA LYS A 111 0.50 8.08 -15.41
C LYS A 111 1.06 9.29 -16.16
N LYS A 112 0.41 9.71 -17.25
CA LYS A 112 0.80 10.89 -18.03
C LYS A 112 0.63 12.19 -17.24
N LYS A 113 -0.48 12.37 -16.51
CA LYS A 113 -0.72 13.52 -15.63
C LYS A 113 0.37 13.63 -14.56
N LEU A 114 0.69 12.53 -13.88
CA LEU A 114 1.72 12.49 -12.82
C LEU A 114 3.12 12.82 -13.35
N LYS A 115 3.49 12.30 -14.54
CA LYS A 115 4.74 12.70 -15.20
C LYS A 115 4.77 14.21 -15.47
N GLY A 116 3.68 14.78 -15.97
CA GLY A 116 3.54 16.22 -16.20
C GLY A 116 3.68 17.07 -14.93
N SER A 117 3.15 16.61 -13.79
CA SER A 117 3.32 17.29 -12.50
C SER A 117 4.79 17.38 -12.07
N ILE A 118 5.58 16.33 -12.30
CA ILE A 118 7.02 16.33 -12.01
C ILE A 118 7.79 17.32 -12.90
N ASP A 119 7.42 17.41 -14.17
CA ASP A 119 8.01 18.36 -15.11
C ASP A 119 7.70 19.81 -14.70
N LEU A 120 6.48 20.06 -14.22
CA LEU A 120 6.07 21.36 -13.72
C LEU A 120 6.82 21.74 -12.43
N LEU A 121 6.99 20.82 -11.48
CA LEU A 121 7.86 21.04 -10.30
C LEU A 121 9.30 21.37 -10.72
N SER A 122 9.80 20.72 -11.78
CA SER A 122 11.16 20.95 -12.29
C SER A 122 11.36 22.36 -12.84
N LYS A 123 10.32 22.97 -13.43
CA LYS A 123 10.37 24.34 -13.98
C LYS A 123 10.79 25.39 -12.96
N TYR A 124 10.35 25.27 -11.71
CA TYR A 124 10.62 26.23 -10.64
C TYR A 124 12.02 26.10 -10.02
N THR A 125 12.74 25.02 -10.35
CA THR A 125 14.09 24.76 -9.79
C THR A 125 15.20 25.55 -10.50
N HIS A 126 14.98 26.00 -11.74
CA HIS A 126 15.99 26.71 -12.51
C HIS A 126 16.16 28.16 -12.02
N VAL A 127 17.41 28.54 -11.76
CA VAL A 127 17.78 29.90 -11.32
C VAL A 127 17.81 30.83 -12.53
N ASN A 128 16.76 31.62 -12.69
CA ASN A 128 16.56 32.54 -13.81
C ASN A 128 16.08 33.91 -13.28
N PRO A 129 16.07 34.99 -14.08
CA PRO A 129 15.62 36.32 -13.62
C PRO A 129 14.20 36.36 -13.04
N ASN A 130 13.34 35.42 -13.44
CA ASN A 130 11.95 35.34 -12.96
C ASN A 130 11.78 34.50 -11.69
N THR A 131 12.86 33.89 -11.17
CA THR A 131 12.85 33.02 -9.97
C THR A 131 13.90 33.42 -8.94
N PHE A 132 14.95 34.12 -9.34
CA PHE A 132 16.02 34.60 -8.48
C PHE A 132 15.65 35.92 -7.77
N ASP A 133 15.84 35.96 -6.44
CA ASP A 133 15.65 37.17 -5.62
C ASP A 133 14.31 37.90 -5.85
N ILE A 134 13.25 37.11 -6.08
CA ILE A 134 11.91 37.62 -6.37
C ILE A 134 11.27 38.29 -5.14
N PRO A 135 10.34 39.25 -5.35
CA PRO A 135 9.63 39.91 -4.25
C PRO A 135 8.86 38.92 -3.36
N ASP A 136 8.74 39.23 -2.07
CA ASP A 136 8.08 38.36 -1.08
C ASP A 136 6.68 37.90 -1.51
N MET A 137 5.88 38.82 -2.07
CA MET A 137 4.53 38.50 -2.55
C MET A 137 4.54 37.44 -3.65
N GLU A 138 5.48 37.54 -4.59
CA GLU A 138 5.60 36.57 -5.69
C GLU A 138 6.20 35.25 -5.20
N MET A 139 7.15 35.30 -4.27
CA MET A 139 7.67 34.11 -3.60
C MET A 139 6.56 33.34 -2.89
N ILE A 140 5.72 34.00 -2.09
CA ILE A 140 4.58 33.37 -1.41
C ILE A 140 3.70 32.67 -2.44
N ARG A 141 3.28 33.40 -3.48
CA ARG A 141 2.38 32.88 -4.52
C ARG A 141 2.94 31.64 -5.21
N LEU A 142 4.19 31.69 -5.65
CA LEU A 142 4.84 30.57 -6.33
C LEU A 142 5.08 29.38 -5.39
N SER A 143 5.33 29.64 -4.11
CA SER A 143 5.57 28.57 -3.13
C SER A 143 4.29 27.84 -2.76
N GLU A 144 3.17 28.57 -2.61
CA GLU A 144 1.83 27.97 -2.48
C GLU A 144 1.49 27.13 -3.74
N GLU A 145 1.83 27.61 -4.93
CA GLU A 145 1.63 26.87 -6.19
C GLU A 145 2.43 25.55 -6.23
N VAL A 146 3.71 25.59 -5.84
CA VAL A 146 4.56 24.39 -5.75
C VAL A 146 4.02 23.39 -4.72
N MET A 147 3.61 23.86 -3.55
CA MET A 147 3.02 23.01 -2.50
C MET A 147 1.75 22.32 -3.00
N LYS A 148 0.84 23.09 -3.61
CA LYS A 148 -0.40 22.56 -4.18
C LYS A 148 -0.13 21.48 -5.21
N HIS A 149 0.82 21.69 -6.13
CA HIS A 149 1.17 20.69 -7.13
C HIS A 149 1.76 19.42 -6.53
N LEU A 150 2.55 19.52 -5.45
CA LEU A 150 3.08 18.36 -4.76
C LEU A 150 1.97 17.57 -4.04
N ILE A 151 1.03 18.27 -3.40
CA ILE A 151 -0.13 17.65 -2.76
C ILE A 151 -1.01 16.94 -3.79
N GLU A 152 -1.35 17.61 -4.88
CA GLU A 152 -2.14 17.02 -5.98
C GLU A 152 -1.44 15.79 -6.58
N PHE A 153 -0.10 15.84 -6.72
CA PHE A 153 0.71 14.72 -7.16
C PHE A 153 0.60 13.52 -6.21
N ALA A 154 0.82 13.73 -4.91
CA ALA A 154 0.75 12.67 -3.91
C ALA A 154 -0.66 12.08 -3.80
N LYS A 155 -1.70 12.93 -3.73
CA LYS A 155 -3.11 12.49 -3.70
C LYS A 155 -3.49 11.69 -4.93
N THR A 156 -3.12 12.16 -6.12
CA THR A 156 -3.44 11.44 -7.37
C THR A 156 -2.86 10.02 -7.32
N ILE A 157 -1.66 9.81 -6.77
CA ILE A 157 -1.09 8.45 -6.63
C ILE A 157 -1.91 7.61 -5.66
N ILE A 158 -2.20 8.14 -4.46
CA ILE A 158 -2.95 7.44 -3.41
C ILE A 158 -4.36 7.07 -3.89
N GLU A 159 -5.08 8.02 -4.49
CA GLU A 159 -6.43 7.81 -5.01
C GLU A 159 -6.45 6.77 -6.15
N SER A 160 -5.42 6.79 -7.02
CA SER A 160 -5.32 5.82 -8.11
C SER A 160 -4.97 4.42 -7.61
N ARG A 161 -4.15 4.31 -6.56
CA ARG A 161 -3.86 3.04 -5.89
C ARG A 161 -5.10 2.49 -5.21
N GLN A 162 -5.85 3.34 -4.53
CA GLN A 162 -7.09 2.96 -3.86
C GLN A 162 -8.15 2.49 -4.87
N MET A 163 -8.24 3.13 -6.03
CA MET A 163 -9.11 2.68 -7.12
C MET A 163 -8.80 1.22 -7.51
N ILE A 164 -7.52 0.88 -7.73
CA ILE A 164 -7.12 -0.49 -8.05
C ILE A 164 -7.45 -1.46 -6.90
N ILE A 165 -7.18 -1.06 -5.66
CA ILE A 165 -7.50 -1.87 -4.47
C ILE A 165 -9.00 -2.17 -4.39
N SER A 166 -9.86 -1.16 -4.52
CA SER A 166 -11.30 -1.33 -4.42
C SER A 166 -11.87 -2.22 -5.53
N GLU A 167 -11.35 -2.14 -6.75
CA GLU A 167 -11.76 -3.06 -7.82
C GLU A 167 -11.35 -4.51 -7.53
N ILE A 168 -10.18 -4.73 -6.91
CA ILE A 168 -9.76 -6.07 -6.49
C ILE A 168 -10.66 -6.57 -5.34
N GLU A 169 -10.97 -5.73 -4.35
CA GLU A 169 -11.86 -6.07 -3.22
C GLU A 169 -13.28 -6.41 -3.71
N GLU A 170 -13.79 -5.74 -4.74
CA GLU A 170 -15.09 -6.10 -5.35
C GLU A 170 -15.08 -7.46 -6.05
N LYS A 171 -13.92 -7.89 -6.56
CA LYS A 171 -13.75 -9.18 -7.25
C LYS A 171 -13.46 -10.33 -6.29
N ILE A 172 -12.70 -10.06 -5.24
CA ILE A 172 -12.36 -11.03 -4.19
C ILE A 172 -13.37 -10.87 -3.06
N ASN A 173 -14.45 -11.64 -3.12
CA ASN A 173 -15.46 -11.60 -2.06
C ASN A 173 -15.07 -12.47 -0.85
N ASP A 174 -15.69 -12.19 0.30
CA ASP A 174 -15.44 -12.92 1.55
C ASP A 174 -15.73 -14.42 1.42
N GLU A 175 -16.70 -14.81 0.59
CA GLU A 175 -17.04 -16.23 0.34
C GLU A 175 -15.86 -16.97 -0.32
N PHE A 176 -15.22 -16.36 -1.32
CA PHE A 176 -14.03 -16.92 -1.98
C PHE A 176 -12.88 -17.11 -1.00
N ILE A 177 -12.65 -16.13 -0.13
CA ILE A 177 -11.61 -16.19 0.91
C ILE A 177 -11.94 -17.25 1.95
N GLN A 178 -13.19 -17.29 2.43
CA GLN A 178 -13.63 -18.29 3.40
C GLN A 178 -13.52 -19.72 2.85
N HIS A 179 -13.88 -19.94 1.58
CA HIS A 179 -13.67 -21.24 0.93
C HIS A 179 -12.19 -21.61 0.86
N SER A 180 -11.34 -20.67 0.45
CA SER A 180 -9.88 -20.89 0.35
C SER A 180 -9.26 -21.22 1.71
N ILE A 181 -9.70 -20.54 2.77
CA ILE A 181 -9.23 -20.77 4.14
C ILE A 181 -9.64 -22.17 4.62
N ASN A 182 -10.90 -22.55 4.45
CA ASN A 182 -11.41 -23.86 4.88
C ASN A 182 -10.75 -25.04 4.16
N GLU A 183 -10.35 -24.88 2.89
CA GLU A 183 -9.64 -25.92 2.13
C GLU A 183 -8.17 -26.07 2.52
N THR A 184 -7.54 -25.00 3.04
CA THR A 184 -6.09 -24.95 3.25
C THR A 184 -5.68 -25.21 4.71
N ILE A 185 -6.57 -24.99 5.69
CA ILE A 185 -6.23 -25.19 7.11
C ILE A 185 -6.29 -26.66 7.49
N ASP A 186 -5.12 -27.29 7.52
CA ASP A 186 -4.88 -28.58 8.15
C ASP A 186 -4.40 -28.35 9.60
N GLU A 187 -5.32 -28.53 10.55
CA GLU A 187 -5.12 -28.55 12.02
C GLU A 187 -4.78 -27.19 12.68
N VAL A 188 -5.72 -26.70 13.50
CA VAL A 188 -5.53 -25.54 14.37
C VAL A 188 -5.19 -26.04 15.77
N ASP A 189 -3.93 -25.97 16.20
CA ASP A 189 -3.53 -26.43 17.54
C ASP A 189 -4.23 -25.62 18.65
N ILE A 190 -5.29 -26.17 19.27
CA ILE A 190 -6.03 -25.53 20.37
C ILE A 190 -5.92 -26.35 21.68
N LEU A 191 -5.89 -25.60 22.79
CA LEU A 191 -5.82 -25.86 24.24
C LEU A 191 -6.28 -27.21 24.87
N ALA A 192 -6.83 -28.17 24.13
CA ALA A 192 -7.35 -29.45 24.65
C ALA A 192 -6.49 -30.67 24.23
N THR A 193 -6.72 -31.82 24.88
CA THR A 193 -6.03 -33.09 24.55
C THR A 193 -6.37 -33.56 23.13
N HIS A 194 -7.62 -33.30 22.72
CA HIS A 194 -8.08 -33.43 21.35
C HIS A 194 -8.90 -32.18 21.01
N HIS A 195 -8.73 -31.65 19.81
CA HIS A 195 -9.54 -30.56 19.28
C HIS A 195 -10.01 -30.90 17.86
N ASN A 196 -11.08 -30.26 17.43
CA ASN A 196 -11.52 -30.30 16.05
C ASN A 196 -12.00 -28.91 15.63
N THR A 197 -11.50 -28.41 14.51
CA THR A 197 -12.01 -27.20 13.89
C THR A 197 -13.36 -27.52 13.26
N GLU A 198 -14.42 -26.87 13.76
CA GLU A 198 -15.78 -27.09 13.27
C GLU A 198 -16.13 -26.13 12.13
N GLU A 199 -15.78 -24.85 12.30
CA GLU A 199 -16.10 -23.81 11.32
C GLU A 199 -15.11 -22.65 11.45
N ILE A 200 -14.71 -22.09 10.31
CA ILE A 200 -13.97 -20.82 10.25
C ILE A 200 -14.86 -19.80 9.52
N SER A 201 -15.14 -18.69 10.20
CA SER A 201 -15.83 -17.54 9.62
C SER A 201 -14.84 -16.46 9.22
N VAL A 202 -15.21 -15.67 8.21
CA VAL A 202 -14.51 -14.45 7.82
C VAL A 202 -15.44 -13.28 8.12
N ASP A 203 -14.97 -12.34 8.93
CA ASP A 203 -15.75 -11.17 9.34
C ASP A 203 -15.27 -9.90 8.61
N HIS A 204 -13.97 -9.80 8.37
CA HIS A 204 -13.36 -8.68 7.65
C HIS A 204 -12.20 -9.15 6.77
N THR A 205 -12.13 -8.57 5.57
CA THR A 205 -11.00 -8.70 4.65
C THR A 205 -10.54 -7.32 4.21
N GLY A 206 -9.24 -7.19 3.92
CA GLY A 206 -8.67 -5.96 3.37
C GLY A 206 -7.35 -6.20 2.65
N ILE A 207 -7.14 -5.53 1.51
CA ILE A 207 -5.88 -5.66 0.77
C ILE A 207 -4.79 -4.88 1.50
N SER A 208 -3.82 -5.60 2.05
CA SER A 208 -2.70 -5.00 2.76
C SER A 208 -1.58 -4.58 1.83
N LYS A 209 -1.26 -5.40 0.81
CA LYS A 209 -0.23 -5.09 -0.20
C LYS A 209 -0.54 -5.71 -1.55
N ILE A 210 -0.16 -5.01 -2.61
CA ILE A 210 0.01 -5.60 -3.96
C ILE A 210 1.50 -5.58 -4.23
N LEU A 211 2.12 -6.76 -4.17
CA LEU A 211 3.54 -6.99 -4.38
C LEU A 211 3.84 -7.17 -5.87
N SER A 212 5.07 -7.57 -6.20
CA SER A 212 5.54 -7.80 -7.58
C SER A 212 4.87 -9.01 -8.26
N ASP A 213 4.48 -10.05 -7.50
CA ASP A 213 3.95 -11.31 -8.03
C ASP A 213 2.64 -11.78 -7.38
N ARG A 214 2.23 -11.16 -6.27
CA ARG A 214 1.07 -11.59 -5.48
C ARG A 214 0.39 -10.42 -4.76
N ILE A 215 -0.84 -10.65 -4.32
CA ILE A 215 -1.60 -9.75 -3.46
C ILE A 215 -1.63 -10.36 -2.05
N LEU A 216 -1.43 -9.54 -1.03
CA LEU A 216 -1.61 -9.91 0.36
C LEU A 216 -2.92 -9.33 0.86
N ILE A 217 -3.72 -10.18 1.49
CA ILE A 217 -5.03 -9.85 2.04
C ILE A 217 -4.99 -10.19 3.53
N ASP A 218 -5.23 -9.19 4.36
CA ASP A 218 -5.38 -9.41 5.79
C ASP A 218 -6.82 -9.85 6.05
N VAL A 219 -7.00 -10.85 6.90
CA VAL A 219 -8.27 -11.49 7.19
C VAL A 219 -8.47 -11.56 8.70
N GLU A 220 -9.64 -11.15 9.16
CA GLU A 220 -10.05 -11.25 10.56
C GLU A 220 -11.35 -12.06 10.64
N GLY A 221 -11.48 -12.88 11.68
CA GLY A 221 -12.69 -13.68 11.87
C GLY A 221 -12.63 -14.53 13.13
N PHE A 222 -13.44 -15.58 13.16
CA PHE A 222 -13.51 -16.51 14.27
C PHE A 222 -13.33 -17.96 13.83
N VAL A 223 -12.64 -18.73 14.67
CA VAL A 223 -12.58 -20.18 14.56
C VAL A 223 -13.45 -20.80 15.66
N ARG A 224 -14.44 -21.60 15.26
CA ARG A 224 -15.23 -22.43 16.16
C ARG A 224 -14.59 -23.78 16.30
N VAL A 225 -14.39 -24.21 17.54
CA VAL A 225 -13.76 -25.48 17.83
C VAL A 225 -14.58 -26.32 18.79
N ARG A 226 -14.47 -27.63 18.61
CA ARG A 226 -14.83 -28.61 19.63
C ARG A 226 -13.58 -29.00 20.39
N LEU A 227 -13.60 -28.77 21.69
CA LEU A 227 -12.57 -29.16 22.65
C LEU A 227 -13.00 -30.46 23.33
N GLN A 228 -12.10 -31.44 23.39
CA GLN A 228 -12.37 -32.74 24.00
C GLN A 228 -11.30 -33.10 25.04
N TRP A 229 -11.78 -33.48 26.23
CA TRP A 229 -10.96 -34.03 27.32
C TRP A 229 -11.28 -35.50 27.51
N GLY A 230 -10.24 -36.33 27.42
CA GLY A 230 -10.37 -37.79 27.40
C GLY A 230 -10.48 -38.34 25.97
N SER A 231 -10.20 -39.63 25.82
CA SER A 231 -10.27 -40.31 24.53
C SER A 231 -11.72 -40.50 24.06
N ASN A 232 -11.90 -40.91 22.81
CA ASN A 232 -13.21 -41.31 22.29
C ASN A 232 -13.84 -42.47 23.09
N SER A 233 -13.03 -43.27 23.80
CA SER A 233 -13.54 -44.30 24.71
C SER A 233 -14.02 -43.70 26.03
N ASP A 234 -13.40 -42.63 26.52
CA ASP A 234 -13.79 -41.96 27.75
C ASP A 234 -15.13 -41.25 27.56
N LEU A 235 -15.32 -40.56 26.43
CA LEU A 235 -16.62 -39.98 26.06
C LEU A 235 -17.75 -41.03 26.02
N LYS A 236 -17.49 -42.20 25.44
CA LYS A 236 -18.50 -43.29 25.35
C LYS A 236 -18.86 -43.89 26.70
N ASN A 237 -17.98 -43.80 27.69
CA ASN A 237 -18.18 -44.36 29.02
C ASN A 237 -18.55 -43.28 30.05
N ASP A 238 -19.00 -42.09 29.60
CA ASP A 238 -19.32 -40.92 30.45
C ASP A 238 -18.15 -40.46 31.37
N ASN A 239 -16.91 -40.77 30.98
CA ASN A 239 -15.69 -40.39 31.69
C ASN A 239 -14.90 -39.26 30.99
N GLY A 240 -15.36 -38.81 29.82
CA GLY A 240 -14.80 -37.66 29.09
C GLY A 240 -15.75 -36.47 29.09
N ALA A 241 -15.29 -35.35 28.55
CA ALA A 241 -16.09 -34.14 28.35
C ALA A 241 -15.81 -33.48 27.01
N GLU A 242 -16.83 -32.87 26.42
CA GLU A 242 -16.72 -32.02 25.23
C GLU A 242 -17.26 -30.63 25.54
N MET A 243 -16.65 -29.62 24.91
CA MET A 243 -17.13 -28.25 24.93
C MET A 243 -16.91 -27.59 23.58
N TYR A 244 -17.78 -26.64 23.25
CA TYR A 244 -17.65 -25.81 22.06
C TYR A 244 -17.22 -24.42 22.48
N ASP A 245 -16.26 -23.87 21.76
CA ASP A 245 -15.78 -22.51 21.99
C ASP A 245 -15.45 -21.82 20.67
N SER A 246 -15.26 -20.50 20.72
CA SER A 246 -14.99 -19.65 19.57
C SER A 246 -13.89 -18.66 19.90
N PHE A 247 -12.84 -18.66 19.09
CA PHE A 247 -11.67 -17.80 19.28
C PHE A 247 -11.47 -16.88 18.09
N PRO A 248 -11.19 -15.58 18.30
CA PRO A 248 -10.86 -14.69 17.19
C PRO A 248 -9.50 -15.08 16.59
N TYR A 249 -9.36 -14.89 15.28
CA TYR A 249 -8.08 -15.05 14.58
C TYR A 249 -7.74 -13.85 13.71
N ASN A 250 -6.45 -13.68 13.45
CA ASN A 250 -5.92 -12.80 12.41
C ASN A 250 -5.08 -13.63 11.45
N GLY A 251 -5.33 -13.49 10.15
CA GLY A 251 -4.63 -14.21 9.11
C GLY A 251 -4.14 -13.31 7.98
N THR A 252 -3.22 -13.85 7.18
CA THR A 252 -2.82 -13.24 5.91
C THR A 252 -2.93 -14.29 4.83
N VAL A 253 -3.70 -13.97 3.80
CA VAL A 253 -3.88 -14.78 2.60
C VAL A 253 -3.04 -14.19 1.46
N GLU A 254 -2.28 -15.03 0.78
CA GLU A 254 -1.57 -14.67 -0.44
C GLU A 254 -2.35 -15.14 -1.67
N VAL A 255 -2.60 -14.21 -2.60
CA VAL A 255 -3.23 -14.49 -3.88
C VAL A 255 -2.22 -14.24 -4.98
N LYS A 256 -1.74 -15.32 -5.60
CA LYS A 256 -0.82 -15.27 -6.74
C LYS A 256 -1.62 -15.29 -8.03
N LEU A 257 -1.42 -14.28 -8.86
CA LEU A 257 -2.21 -14.10 -10.08
C LEU A 257 -1.56 -14.80 -11.27
N ASN A 258 -2.33 -15.65 -11.95
CA ASN A 258 -1.92 -16.35 -13.17
C ASN A 258 -2.77 -15.87 -14.37
N GLY A 259 -2.72 -14.56 -14.67
CA GLY A 259 -3.37 -13.96 -15.83
C GLY A 259 -4.82 -13.51 -15.64
N SER A 260 -5.62 -14.18 -14.81
CA SER A 260 -6.95 -13.73 -14.36
C SER A 260 -7.24 -14.20 -12.93
N PHE A 261 -8.31 -13.68 -12.31
CA PHE A 261 -8.75 -14.14 -10.98
C PHE A 261 -9.21 -15.61 -10.97
N GLU A 262 -9.76 -16.12 -12.09
CA GLU A 262 -10.24 -17.51 -12.20
C GLU A 262 -9.11 -18.54 -12.00
N TYR A 263 -7.89 -18.19 -12.39
CA TYR A 263 -6.71 -19.07 -12.29
C TYR A 263 -5.78 -18.67 -11.13
N ALA A 264 -6.24 -17.80 -10.23
CA ALA A 264 -5.44 -17.37 -9.10
C ALA A 264 -5.16 -18.54 -8.15
N GLU A 265 -3.92 -18.63 -7.68
CA GLU A 265 -3.52 -19.57 -6.64
C GLU A 265 -3.63 -18.85 -5.29
N VAL A 266 -4.38 -19.43 -4.37
CA VAL A 266 -4.58 -18.89 -3.02
C VAL A 266 -3.84 -19.76 -2.02
N SER A 267 -3.15 -19.13 -1.07
CA SER A 267 -2.48 -19.81 0.03
C SER A 267 -2.53 -18.97 1.30
N ILE A 268 -2.42 -19.62 2.45
CA ILE A 268 -2.41 -18.95 3.75
C ILE A 268 -0.96 -18.72 4.16
N ALA A 269 -0.53 -17.46 4.26
CA ALA A 269 0.80 -17.11 4.77
C ALA A 269 0.87 -17.20 6.30
N ASN A 270 -0.20 -16.78 6.98
CA ASN A 270 -0.31 -16.81 8.42
C ASN A 270 -1.77 -17.00 8.86
N PHE A 271 -1.97 -17.67 9.99
CA PHE A 271 -3.25 -17.83 10.66
C PHE A 271 -3.02 -17.95 12.17
N ASP A 272 -3.27 -16.87 12.90
CA ASP A 272 -2.98 -16.77 14.33
C ASP A 272 -4.28 -16.69 15.13
N VAL A 273 -4.52 -17.68 16.00
CA VAL A 273 -5.73 -17.79 16.82
C VAL A 273 -5.44 -17.28 18.22
N ASN A 274 -6.19 -16.26 18.63
CA ASN A 274 -6.08 -15.70 19.97
C ASN A 274 -6.98 -16.47 20.94
N THR A 275 -6.36 -17.16 21.90
CA THR A 275 -7.04 -17.94 22.95
C THR A 275 -6.97 -17.30 24.34
N ASP A 276 -6.55 -16.02 24.44
CA ASP A 276 -6.37 -15.32 25.72
C ASP A 276 -7.64 -15.32 26.58
N SER A 277 -8.82 -15.22 25.94
CA SER A 277 -10.13 -15.25 26.60
C SER A 277 -10.40 -16.53 27.40
N TRP A 278 -9.68 -17.61 27.14
CA TRP A 278 -9.77 -18.85 27.91
C TRP A 278 -9.17 -18.76 29.31
N TYR A 279 -8.17 -17.90 29.49
CA TYR A 279 -7.37 -17.82 30.71
C TYR A 279 -7.83 -16.74 31.68
N GLU A 280 -8.84 -15.94 31.31
CA GLU A 280 -9.46 -14.88 32.11
C GLU A 280 -10.59 -15.42 33.01
#